data_AF-A0A5P2BW58-F1
#
_entry.id   AF-A0A5P2BW58-F1
#
_cell.length_a   1.000
_cell.length_b   1.000
_cell.length_c   1.000
_cell.angle_alpha   90.00
_cell.angle_beta   90.00
_cell.angle_gamma   90.00
#
_symmetry.space_group_name_H-M   'P 1'
#
loop_
_entity.id
_entity.type
_entity.pdbx_description
1 polymer ?
#
loop_
_entity_poly.entity_id
_entity_poly.type
_entity_poly.pdbx_seq_one_letter_code
_entity_poly.pdbx_strand_id
1 'polypeptide(L)' 'MIKVVRGNPTPEELAAALAVVQVRAAAVADGPSGAPAPPDSWADPARVARHRLPAPSPTAWGRSYWPG' A
#
# COMPACT_ATOMS: atom_id res chain seq x y z
N MET A 1 -6.31 7.62 11.01
CA MET A 1 -6.82 8.98 10.78
C MET A 1 -6.92 9.21 9.29
N ILE A 2 -8.11 9.47 8.74
CA ILE A 2 -8.33 9.63 7.29
C ILE A 2 -8.28 11.12 6.95
N LYS A 3 -7.55 11.50 5.89
CA LYS A 3 -7.38 12.89 5.43
C LYS A 3 -7.82 13.01 3.98
N VAL A 4 -8.64 14.02 3.67
CA VAL A 4 -8.96 14.42 2.30
C VAL A 4 -7.77 15.22 1.74
N VAL A 5 -7.15 14.70 0.68
CA VAL A 5 -5.97 15.32 0.06
C VAL A 5 -6.37 16.30 -1.06
N ARG A 6 -7.54 16.10 -1.69
CA ARG A 6 -8.04 16.92 -2.79
C ARG A 6 -9.58 16.97 -2.77
N GLY A 7 -10.15 18.13 -3.10
CA GLY A 7 -11.61 18.35 -3.17
C GLY A 7 -12.22 18.82 -1.86
N ASN A 8 -13.51 19.17 -1.89
CA ASN A 8 -14.31 19.57 -0.73
C ASN A 8 -15.59 18.69 -0.66
N PRO A 9 -15.46 17.42 -0.24
CA PRO A 9 -16.61 16.52 -0.16
C PRO A 9 -17.60 17.00 0.90
N THR A 10 -18.88 16.73 0.70
CA THR A 10 -19.86 17.02 1.74
C THR A 10 -19.69 16.06 2.92
N PRO A 11 -20.18 16.40 4.13
CA PRO A 11 -20.15 15.50 5.29
C PRO A 11 -20.82 14.14 5.01
N GLU A 12 -21.87 14.13 4.19
CA GLU A 12 -22.62 12.93 3.82
C GLU A 12 -21.79 12.00 2.94
N GLU A 13 -21.07 12.55 1.96
CA GLU A 13 -20.17 11.79 1.09
C GLU A 13 -19.01 11.18 1.89
N LEU A 14 -18.45 11.92 2.84
CA LEU A 14 -17.41 11.40 3.73
C LEU A 14 -17.96 10.27 4.60
N ALA A 15 -19.17 10.41 5.16
CA ALA A 15 -19.82 9.36 5.94
C ALA A 15 -20.04 8.09 5.11
N ALA A 16 -20.49 8.23 3.86
CA ALA A 16 -20.67 7.10 2.94
C ALA A 16 -19.34 6.41 2.62
N ALA A 17 -18.28 7.18 2.34
CA ALA A 17 -16.96 6.63 2.07
C ALA A 17 -16.40 5.89 3.29
N LEU A 18 -16.56 6.46 4.49
CA LEU A 18 -16.13 5.82 5.74
C LEU A 18 -16.90 4.52 6.01
N ALA A 19 -18.21 4.49 5.75
CA ALA A 19 -19.01 3.28 5.90
C ALA A 19 -18.50 2.14 5.01
N VAL A 20 -18.19 2.42 3.74
CA VAL A 20 -17.64 1.39 2.82
C VAL A 20 -16.27 0.89 3.28
N VAL A 21 -15.40 1.79 3.74
CA VAL A 21 -14.08 1.42 4.27
C VAL A 21 -14.22 0.54 5.50
N GLN A 22 -15.13 0.87 6.42
CA GLN A 22 -15.40 0.08 7.63
C GLN A 22 -15.96 -1.30 7.29
N VAL A 23 -16.94 -1.38 6.39
CA VAL A 23 -17.51 -2.67 5.94
C VAL A 23 -16.44 -3.56 5.32
N ARG A 24 -15.55 -3.01 4.48
CA ARG A 24 -14.43 -3.78 3.91
C ARG A 24 -13.43 -4.22 4.98
N ALA A 25 -13.09 -3.35 5.93
CA ALA A 25 -12.18 -3.70 7.02
C ALA A 25 -12.75 -4.82 7.89
N ALA A 26 -14.05 -4.76 8.22
CA ALA A 26 -14.75 -5.82 8.96
C ALA A 26 -14.75 -7.14 8.18
N ALA A 27 -15.05 -7.11 6.87
CA ALA A 27 -15.03 -8.31 6.03
C ALA A 27 -13.63 -8.97 5.96
N VAL A 28 -12.55 -8.18 6.01
CA VAL A 28 -11.18 -8.72 6.10
C VAL A 28 -10.90 -9.30 7.49
N ALA A 29 -11.41 -8.68 8.55
CA ALA A 29 -11.23 -9.14 9.93
C ALA A 29 -12.01 -10.44 10.23
N ASP A 30 -13.21 -10.59 9.68
CA ASP A 30 -14.07 -11.78 9.84
C ASP A 30 -13.73 -12.92 8.87
N GLY A 31 -12.71 -12.74 8.01
CA GLY A 31 -12.18 -13.82 7.20
C GLY A 31 -11.72 -15.00 8.08
N PRO A 32 -11.87 -16.26 7.63
CA PRO A 32 -11.45 -17.40 8.42
C PRO A 32 -9.98 -17.24 8.80
N SER A 33 -9.68 -17.40 10.09
CA SER A 33 -8.31 -17.52 10.62
C SER A 33 -7.70 -18.86 10.17
N GLY A 34 -7.62 -19.08 8.87
CA GLY A 34 -6.79 -20.10 8.26
C GLY A 34 -5.33 -19.74 8.46
N ALA A 35 -4.44 -20.73 8.28
CA ALA A 35 -3.01 -20.49 8.27
C ALA A 35 -2.69 -19.28 7.36
N PRO A 36 -1.78 -18.38 7.79
CA PRO A 36 -1.44 -17.21 6.98
C PRO A 36 -1.09 -17.66 5.57
N ALA A 37 -1.67 -16.99 4.57
CA ALA A 37 -1.34 -17.25 3.19
C ALA A 37 0.18 -17.16 3.03
N PRO A 38 0.82 -18.07 2.27
CA PRO A 38 2.23 -17.95 1.98
C PRO A 38 2.47 -16.55 1.37
N PRO A 39 3.53 -15.85 1.79
CA PRO A 39 3.81 -14.51 1.29
C PRO A 39 3.91 -14.54 -0.23
N ASP A 40 3.43 -13.47 -0.87
CA ASP A 40 3.62 -13.29 -2.30
C ASP A 40 5.10 -13.48 -2.65
N SER A 41 5.39 -14.02 -3.83
CA SER A 41 6.78 -14.20 -4.28
C SER A 41 7.58 -12.88 -4.26
N TRP A 42 6.91 -11.73 -4.37
CA TRP A 42 7.51 -10.40 -4.23
C TRP A 42 7.88 -10.01 -2.80
N ALA A 43 7.26 -10.62 -1.80
CA ALA A 43 7.55 -10.42 -0.39
C ALA A 43 8.61 -11.40 0.16
N ASP A 44 9.05 -12.38 -0.63
CA ASP A 44 10.10 -13.33 -0.24
C ASP A 44 11.47 -12.62 -0.12
N PRO A 45 12.06 -12.48 1.09
CA PRO A 45 13.37 -11.85 1.27
C PRO A 45 14.48 -12.64 0.56
N ALA A 46 14.35 -13.96 0.48
CA ALA A 46 15.26 -14.81 -0.27
C ALA A 46 15.09 -14.66 -1.78
N ARG A 47 14.11 -13.87 -2.26
CA ARG A 47 13.99 -13.45 -3.66
C ARG A 47 14.45 -12.01 -3.87
N VAL A 48 14.06 -11.10 -2.98
CA VAL A 48 14.31 -9.65 -3.10
C VAL A 48 15.72 -9.25 -2.63
N ALA A 49 16.19 -9.82 -1.52
CA ALA A 49 17.42 -9.41 -0.85
C ALA A 49 18.62 -10.34 -1.14
N ARG A 50 18.52 -11.23 -2.14
CA ARG A 50 19.62 -12.15 -2.51
C ARG A 50 20.92 -11.45 -2.82
N HIS A 51 20.82 -10.27 -3.43
CA HIS A 51 21.96 -9.50 -3.87
C HIS A 51 21.99 -8.19 -3.11
N ARG A 52 23.14 -7.90 -2.48
CA ARG A 52 23.39 -6.55 -1.97
C ARG A 52 23.53 -5.62 -3.17
N LEU A 53 22.63 -4.64 -3.25
CA LEU A 53 22.77 -3.53 -4.17
C LEU A 53 23.71 -2.49 -3.56
N PRO A 54 24.53 -1.80 -4.38
CA PRO A 54 25.27 -0.64 -3.92
C PRO A 54 24.31 0.43 -3.36
N ALA A 55 24.77 1.15 -2.33
CA ALA A 55 23.99 2.27 -1.80
C ALA A 55 23.82 3.35 -2.91
N PRO A 56 22.59 3.83 -3.17
CA PRO A 56 22.38 4.87 -4.16
C PRO A 56 23.08 6.16 -3.73
N SER A 57 23.69 6.85 -4.70
CA SER A 57 24.24 8.19 -4.46
C SER A 57 23.12 9.23 -4.33
N PRO A 58 23.39 10.42 -3.77
CA PRO A 58 22.39 11.49 -3.67
C PRO A 58 21.74 11.90 -5.01
N THR A 59 22.41 11.63 -6.14
CA THR A 59 21.91 11.95 -7.49
C THR A 59 21.25 10.77 -8.20
N ALA A 60 21.19 9.58 -7.58
CA ALA A 60 20.71 8.35 -8.21
C ALA A 60 19.25 8.45 -8.70
N TRP A 61 18.37 9.06 -7.89
CA TRP A 61 16.96 9.26 -8.25
C TRP A 61 16.77 10.26 -9.39
N GLY A 62 17.59 11.31 -9.45
CA GLY A 62 17.53 12.28 -10.56
C GLY A 62 17.91 11.64 -11.89
N ARG A 63 18.79 10.62 -11.88
CA ARG A 63 19.24 9.90 -13.06
C ARG A 63 18.32 8.75 -13.50
N SER A 64 17.33 8.37 -12.69
CA SER A 64 16.34 7.35 -13.07
C SER A 64 15.15 7.90 -13.85
N TYR A 65 15.12 9.21 -14.10
CA TYR A 65 14.09 9.85 -14.91
C TYR A 65 14.34 9.59 -16.41
N TRP A 66 13.34 9.04 -17.09
CA TRP A 66 13.28 8.97 -18.55
C TRP A 66 12.24 9.97 -19.05
N PRO A 67 12.63 11.06 -19.72
CA PRO A 67 11.69 11.90 -20.44
C PRO A 67 11.18 11.14 -21.67
N GLY A 68 9.89 10.81 -21.64
CA GLY A 68 9.13 10.39 -22.81
C GLY A 68 8.47 11.58 -23.48
#